data_AF-A0A450T0D2-F1
#
_entry.id   AF-A0A450T0D2-F1
#
_cell.length_a   1.000
_cell.length_b   1.000
_cell.length_c   1.000
_cell.angle_alpha   90.00
_cell.angle_beta   90.00
_cell.angle_gamma   90.00
#
_symmetry.space_group_name_H-M   'P 1'
#
loop_
_entity.id
_entity.type
_entity.pdbx_description
1 polymer ?
#
loop_
_entity_poly.entity_id
_entity_poly.type
_entity_poly.pdbx_seq_one_letter_code
_entity_poly.pdbx_strand_id
1 'polypeptide(L)'
;MYYRRIFHFGAAYFFTVNLADRSSSLLVDRIDSLRSVVGEVYRAHPFEIIAWVVLPEHLHAIWRMPDGDTDYPMRWGLIKAGFSRALPKVEKIGQSRTKKGERGI
;
A
#
# COMPACT_ATOMS: atom_id res chain seq x y z
N MET A 1 2.46 23.00 0.78
CA MET A 1 1.18 22.42 1.24
C MET A 1 1.52 21.44 2.36
N TYR A 2 1.08 21.68 3.60
CA TYR A 2 1.39 20.80 4.73
C TYR A 2 0.26 19.78 4.90
N TYR A 3 0.51 18.54 4.50
CA TYR A 3 -0.41 17.44 4.79
C TYR A 3 -0.21 16.97 6.24
N ARG A 4 -1.29 16.83 6.99
CA ARG A 4 -1.31 16.24 8.34
C ARG A 4 -2.19 15.00 8.33
N ARG A 5 -1.67 13.89 8.84
CA ARG A 5 -2.46 12.68 9.06
C ARG A 5 -3.46 12.90 10.20
N ILE A 6 -4.70 12.49 9.99
CA ILE A 6 -5.76 12.55 10.98
C ILE A 6 -5.95 11.15 11.54
N PHE A 7 -5.79 10.99 12.85
CA PHE A 7 -5.95 9.73 13.55
C PHE A 7 -7.24 9.78 14.37
N HIS A 8 -8.21 8.93 14.03
CA HIS A 8 -9.50 8.86 14.70
C HIS A 8 -9.97 7.40 14.74
N PHE A 9 -10.38 6.94 15.92
CA PHE A 9 -10.87 5.58 16.12
C PHE A 9 -12.18 5.35 15.37
N GLY A 10 -12.38 4.17 14.79
CA GLY A 10 -13.61 3.86 14.06
C GLY A 10 -13.79 4.62 12.74
N ALA A 11 -12.86 5.51 12.36
CA ALA A 11 -13.01 6.35 11.17
C ALA A 11 -12.80 5.56 9.88
N ALA A 12 -13.53 5.99 8.84
CA ALA A 12 -13.32 5.55 7.47
C ALA A 12 -12.39 6.52 6.73
N TYR A 13 -11.42 5.98 5.99
CA TYR A 13 -10.41 6.73 5.27
C TYR A 13 -10.39 6.32 3.81
N PHE A 14 -10.33 7.30 2.90
CA PHE A 14 -10.06 7.09 1.49
C PHE A 14 -8.56 7.23 1.22
N PHE A 15 -8.01 6.29 0.45
CA PHE A 15 -6.62 6.25 0.06
C PHE A 15 -6.49 6.16 -1.45
N THR A 16 -5.53 6.92 -1.99
CA THR A 16 -4.99 6.71 -3.33
C THR A 16 -3.54 6.28 -3.19
N VAL A 17 -3.20 5.11 -3.72
CA VAL A 17 -1.81 4.63 -3.78
C VAL A 17 -1.41 4.46 -5.23
N ASN A 18 -0.22 4.91 -5.54
CA ASN A 18 0.26 5.14 -6.88
C ASN A 18 1.60 4.44 -7.05
N LEU A 19 1.78 3.74 -8.17
CA LEU A 19 3.11 3.33 -8.61
C LEU A 19 3.93 4.57 -8.99
N ALA A 20 5.25 4.44 -8.88
CA ALA A 20 6.16 5.48 -9.35
C ALA A 20 6.12 5.64 -10.89
N ASP A 21 6.04 4.52 -11.62
CA ASP A 21 5.87 4.51 -13.08
C ASP A 21 4.38 4.48 -13.44
N ARG A 22 3.91 5.54 -14.11
CA ARG A 22 2.50 5.71 -14.50
C ARG A 22 2.10 4.99 -15.77
N SER A 23 3.06 4.43 -16.49
CA SER A 23 2.82 3.60 -17.68
C SER A 23 2.76 2.10 -17.36
N SER A 24 3.07 1.72 -16.12
CA SER A 24 3.17 0.34 -15.68
C SER A 24 1.82 -0.31 -15.44
N SER A 25 1.69 -1.60 -15.75
CA SER A 25 0.54 -2.44 -15.39
C SER A 25 0.76 -3.33 -14.18
N LEU A 26 1.86 -3.10 -13.45
CA LEU A 26 2.39 -4.01 -12.44
C LEU A 26 1.39 -4.40 -11.34
N LEU A 27 0.49 -3.51 -10.92
CA LEU A 27 -0.48 -3.84 -9.87
C LEU A 27 -1.47 -4.91 -10.32
N VAL A 28 -1.88 -4.87 -11.59
CA VAL A 28 -2.79 -5.85 -12.19
C VAL A 28 -2.03 -7.09 -12.62
N ASP A 29 -0.84 -6.94 -13.22
CA ASP A 29 0.02 -8.07 -13.63
C ASP A 29 0.50 -8.94 -12.46
N ARG A 30 0.49 -8.39 -11.24
CA ARG A 30 0.89 -9.06 -9.99
C ARG A 30 -0.21 -8.97 -8.94
N ILE A 31 -1.47 -8.99 -9.38
CA ILE A 31 -2.63 -8.90 -8.50
C ILE A 31 -2.64 -9.99 -7.42
N ASP A 32 -2.21 -11.21 -7.74
CA ASP A 32 -2.15 -12.30 -6.77
C ASP A 32 -1.16 -12.01 -5.63
N SER A 33 0.03 -11.49 -5.97
CA SER A 33 1.01 -11.05 -4.97
C SER A 33 0.45 -9.93 -4.09
N LEU A 34 -0.24 -8.95 -4.70
CA LEU A 34 -0.88 -7.86 -3.96
C LEU A 34 -1.95 -8.41 -3.00
N ARG A 35 -2.84 -9.29 -3.49
CA ARG A 35 -3.91 -9.91 -2.69
C ARG A 35 -3.35 -10.75 -1.55
N SER A 36 -2.29 -11.53 -1.79
CA SER A 36 -1.64 -12.35 -0.75
C SER A 36 -1.13 -11.47 0.39
N VAL A 37 -0.37 -10.41 0.05
CA VAL A 37 0.21 -9.50 1.03
C VAL A 37 -0.86 -8.72 1.79
N VAL A 38 -1.90 -8.23 1.10
CA VAL A 38 -3.04 -7.58 1.76
C VAL A 38 -3.71 -8.55 2.73
N GLY A 39 -3.91 -9.80 2.35
CA GLY A 39 -4.46 -10.85 3.21
C GLY A 39 -3.59 -11.16 4.42
N GLU A 40 -2.27 -11.20 4.27
CA GLU A 40 -1.32 -11.37 5.38
C GLU A 40 -1.40 -10.21 6.38
N VAL A 41 -1.38 -8.98 5.88
CA VAL A 41 -1.47 -7.78 6.72
C VAL A 41 -2.84 -7.69 7.40
N TYR A 42 -3.92 -8.01 6.70
CA TYR A 42 -5.26 -8.07 7.28
C TYR A 42 -5.34 -9.08 8.44
N ARG A 43 -4.76 -10.27 8.28
CA ARG A 43 -4.75 -11.29 9.35
C ARG A 43 -3.96 -10.85 10.58
N ALA A 44 -2.83 -10.16 10.39
CA ALA A 44 -1.99 -9.69 11.49
C ALA A 44 -2.53 -8.41 12.16
N HIS A 45 -3.16 -7.52 11.38
CA HIS A 45 -3.63 -6.22 11.81
C HIS A 45 -5.01 -5.93 11.23
N PRO A 46 -6.09 -6.54 11.76
CA PRO A 46 -7.44 -6.42 11.18
C PRO A 46 -7.91 -4.97 11.01
N PHE A 47 -8.70 -4.74 9.94
CA PHE A 47 -9.40 -3.49 9.61
C PHE A 47 -10.54 -3.82 8.66
N GLU A 48 -11.55 -2.98 8.52
CA GLU A 48 -12.64 -3.22 7.55
C GLU A 48 -12.25 -2.66 6.18
N ILE A 49 -12.30 -3.48 5.13
CA ILE A 49 -12.16 -3.04 3.74
C ILE A 49 -13.57 -2.73 3.22
N ILE A 50 -13.94 -1.45 3.22
CA ILE A 50 -15.24 -0.99 2.69
C ILE A 50 -15.24 -1.06 1.16
N ALA A 51 -14.14 -0.61 0.54
CA ALA A 51 -13.97 -0.65 -0.91
C ALA A 51 -12.49 -0.80 -1.27
N TRP A 52 -12.21 -1.47 -2.39
CA TRP A 52 -10.88 -1.55 -2.98
C TRP A 52 -10.98 -1.73 -4.48
N VAL A 53 -10.34 -0.84 -5.24
CA VAL A 53 -10.24 -0.91 -6.71
C VAL A 53 -8.78 -0.85 -7.09
N VAL A 54 -8.33 -1.81 -7.89
CA VAL A 54 -6.97 -1.86 -8.43
C VAL A 54 -7.02 -1.52 -9.91
N LEU A 55 -6.25 -0.50 -10.29
CA LEU A 55 -5.96 -0.12 -11.66
C LEU A 55 -4.51 -0.54 -11.98
N PRO A 56 -4.08 -0.54 -13.26
CA PRO A 56 -2.74 -1.01 -13.66
C PRO A 56 -1.57 -0.40 -12.84
N GLU A 57 -1.68 0.88 -12.50
CA GLU A 57 -0.63 1.75 -11.98
C GLU A 57 -1.01 2.51 -10.70
N HIS A 58 -2.27 2.39 -10.27
CA HIS A 58 -2.73 2.95 -9.00
C HIS A 58 -3.88 2.14 -8.42
N LEU A 59 -4.24 2.43 -7.18
CA LEU A 59 -5.41 1.84 -6.52
C LEU A 59 -6.10 2.88 -5.65
N HIS A 60 -7.39 2.63 -5.45
CA HIS A 60 -8.22 3.35 -4.49
C HIS A 60 -8.73 2.38 -3.44
N ALA A 61 -8.70 2.78 -2.18
CA ALA A 61 -9.24 1.97 -1.10
C ALA A 61 -9.96 2.84 -0.07
N ILE A 62 -11.03 2.28 0.49
CA ILE A 62 -11.72 2.84 1.65
C ILE A 62 -11.59 1.82 2.78
N TRP A 63 -10.94 2.19 3.87
CA TRP A 63 -10.82 1.34 5.05
C TRP A 63 -11.51 2.00 6.23
N ARG A 64 -12.24 1.23 7.04
CA ARG A 64 -12.61 1.63 8.39
C ARG A 64 -11.66 0.99 9.40
N MET A 65 -11.11 1.82 10.28
CA MET A 65 -10.21 1.38 11.31
C MET A 65 -10.98 0.83 12.51
N PRO A 66 -10.46 -0.19 13.23
CA PRO A 66 -11.08 -0.65 14.47
C PRO A 66 -11.12 0.45 15.53
N ASP A 67 -12.02 0.31 16.49
CA ASP A 67 -11.98 1.13 17.69
C ASP A 67 -10.70 0.80 18.48
N GLY A 68 -9.96 1.84 18.89
CA GLY A 68 -8.67 1.68 19.58
C GLY A 68 -7.44 1.54 18.67
N ASP A 69 -7.60 1.49 17.34
CA ASP A 69 -6.48 1.45 16.40
C ASP A 69 -6.66 2.51 15.29
N THR A 70 -5.63 3.33 15.07
CA THR A 70 -5.61 4.33 13.99
C THR A 70 -4.43 4.16 13.04
N ASP A 71 -3.68 3.07 13.17
CA ASP A 71 -2.40 2.88 12.48
C ASP A 71 -2.60 2.28 11.07
N TYR A 72 -3.40 2.99 10.27
CA TYR A 72 -3.46 2.78 8.82
C TYR A 72 -2.09 3.02 8.14
N PRO A 73 -1.20 3.94 8.61
CA PRO A 73 0.11 4.10 7.98
C PRO A 73 1.00 2.86 8.08
N MET A 74 1.04 2.19 9.23
CA MET A 74 1.79 0.95 9.40
C MET A 74 1.28 -0.14 8.45
N ARG A 75 -0.05 -0.33 8.36
CA ARG A 75 -0.66 -1.29 7.43
C ARG A 75 -0.26 -1.02 5.98
N TRP A 76 -0.35 0.24 5.54
CA TRP A 76 0.14 0.63 4.21
C TRP A 76 1.64 0.38 4.02
N GLY A 77 2.45 0.64 5.06
CA GLY A 77 3.89 0.36 5.04
C GLY A 77 4.18 -1.12 4.83
N LEU A 78 3.51 -2.00 5.58
CA LEU A 78 3.64 -3.45 5.46
C LEU A 78 3.18 -3.96 4.09
N ILE A 79 2.04 -3.45 3.58
CA ILE A 79 1.53 -3.84 2.25
C ILE A 79 2.54 -3.47 1.16
N LYS A 80 3.05 -2.23 1.19
CA LYS A 80 4.06 -1.78 0.21
C LYS A 80 5.35 -2.59 0.30
N ALA A 81 5.86 -2.82 1.52
CA ALA A 81 7.08 -3.60 1.73
C ALA A 81 6.90 -5.08 1.35
N GLY A 82 5.75 -5.68 1.63
CA GLY A 82 5.42 -7.05 1.25
C GLY A 82 5.30 -7.19 -0.26
N PHE A 83 4.52 -6.32 -0.91
CA PHE A 83 4.37 -6.32 -2.37
C PHE A 83 5.71 -6.12 -3.07
N SER A 84 6.48 -5.14 -2.60
CA SER A 84 7.83 -4.89 -3.11
C SER A 84 8.75 -6.09 -2.95
N ARG A 85 8.70 -6.85 -1.84
CA ARG A 85 9.51 -8.07 -1.65
C ARG A 85 9.09 -9.23 -2.55
N ALA A 86 7.82 -9.33 -2.91
CA ALA A 86 7.30 -10.39 -3.77
C ALA A 86 7.71 -10.26 -5.25
N LEU A 87 8.27 -9.12 -5.64
CA LEU A 87 8.67 -8.85 -7.03
C LEU A 87 10.15 -9.16 -7.30
N PRO A 88 10.51 -9.69 -8.49
CA PRO A 88 11.91 -9.84 -8.89
C PRO A 88 12.65 -8.50 -8.85
N LYS A 89 13.88 -8.46 -8.35
CA LYS A 89 14.70 -7.24 -8.25
C LYS A 89 15.31 -6.87 -9.60
N VAL A 90 14.50 -6.35 -10.51
CA VAL A 90 14.90 -6.00 -11.89
C VAL A 90 15.03 -4.49 -12.13
N GLU A 91 14.67 -3.66 -11.15
CA GLU A 91 14.66 -2.20 -11.31
C GLU A 91 16.06 -1.59 -11.25
N LYS A 92 16.31 -0.58 -12.09
CA LYS A 92 17.48 0.30 -11.95
C LYS A 92 17.17 1.39 -10.92
N ILE A 93 17.60 1.17 -9.68
CA ILE A 93 17.37 2.09 -8.56
C ILE A 93 18.52 3.11 -8.48
N GLY A 94 18.20 4.40 -8.54
CA GLY A 94 19.19 5.47 -8.32
C GLY A 94 19.70 5.50 -6.87
N GLN A 95 20.95 5.91 -6.65
CA GLN A 95 21.64 5.82 -5.36
C GLN A 95 20.88 6.42 -4.16
N SER A 96 20.09 7.47 -4.38
CA SER A 96 19.28 8.11 -3.33
C SER A 96 18.17 7.22 -2.78
N ARG A 97 17.55 6.40 -3.64
CA ARG A 97 16.48 5.45 -3.28
C ARG A 97 17.06 4.19 -2.65
N THR A 98 18.22 3.74 -3.14
CA THR A 98 18.94 2.59 -2.56
C THR A 98 19.33 2.85 -1.11
N LYS A 99 19.83 4.06 -0.79
CA LYS A 99 20.14 4.46 0.60
C LYS A 99 18.93 4.49 1.52
N LYS A 100 17.72 4.62 0.98
CA LYS A 100 16.45 4.63 1.72
C LYS A 100 15.71 3.27 1.71
N GLY A 101 16.28 2.25 1.08
CA GLY A 101 15.62 0.95 0.91
C GLY A 101 14.41 0.98 -0.02
N GLU A 102 14.28 2.01 -0.85
CA GLU A 102 13.16 2.20 -1.77
C GLU A 102 13.45 1.52 -3.11
N ARG A 103 12.52 0.69 -3.60
CA ARG A 103 12.64 0.06 -4.92
C ARG A 103 12.12 0.93 -6.08
N GLY A 104 11.47 2.05 -5.77
CA GLY A 104 10.89 2.92 -6.79
C GLY A 104 9.72 2.27 -7.54
N ILE A 105 9.02 1.36 -6.85
CA ILE A 105 7.77 0.74 -7.28
C ILE A 105 6.62 1.50 -6.63
#